data_AF-A0A8H7XLT6-F1
#
_entry.id   AF-A0A8H7XLT6-F1
#
_cell.length_a   1.000
_cell.length_b   1.000
_cell.length_c   1.000
_cell.angle_alpha   90.00
_cell.angle_beta   90.00
_cell.angle_gamma   90.00
#
_symmetry.space_group_name_H-M   'P 1'
#
loop_
_entity.id
_entity.type
_entity.pdbx_description
1 polymer ?
#
loop_
_entity_poly.entity_id
_entity_poly.type
_entity_poly.pdbx_seq_one_letter_code
_entity_poly.pdbx_strand_id
1 'polypeptide(L)'
;MEDRTLSKKPLHERLRRGRGVLAKHGLFWYPARLIHLKNNEGLFGVRWWRGCQFQDPGVKPDTVSFVGQLDIVDSLWGDRYGRRQIQLGKWEQAWQIPTDDDILSDPSSTPYSSEVDEALTPAKKILYDLLCDPEKVDSNLVPAKAWLESKNKDIFKTIIPYTGPLTVVERAQISNWFESEITKDKRLRRYWVSLLPLAHAHTVYIASLILKSQQKVNDSLLDSAWDVQCSPKPLRMFERTDVDLECLSFLEEEMFENSLRAGIAGNYQWGLDVGNHQDDWKPYLCRDWFIGDREVNDDEMLYVCGGHFFKLGAEKPTAAETAGIRAIRRDLVSEVRPENLVWSCLLYGDTLSLYDGAFVADDAVPSGAFVSTTVAPGTGVDFGTIPLLRVK
;
A
#
# COMPACT_ATOMS: atom_id res chain seq x y z
N MET A 1 -5.48 -12.95 -10.07
CA MET A 1 -5.73 -11.51 -10.28
C MET A 1 -7.15 -11.21 -10.73
N GLU A 2 -7.69 -11.89 -11.74
CA GLU A 2 -9.08 -11.64 -12.19
C GLU A 2 -10.13 -11.85 -11.08
N ASP A 3 -10.01 -12.90 -10.27
CA ASP A 3 -10.95 -13.15 -9.16
C ASP A 3 -10.87 -12.11 -8.03
N ARG A 4 -9.67 -11.54 -7.82
CA ARG A 4 -9.45 -10.48 -6.82
C ARG A 4 -9.99 -9.13 -7.32
N THR A 5 -9.64 -8.78 -8.54
CA THR A 5 -9.96 -7.48 -9.15
C THR A 5 -11.42 -7.40 -9.63
N LEU A 6 -12.01 -8.54 -9.98
CA LEU A 6 -13.30 -8.66 -10.64
C LEU A 6 -13.39 -7.81 -11.92
N SER A 7 -12.30 -7.69 -12.68
CA SER A 7 -12.15 -6.78 -13.82
C SER A 7 -13.23 -6.91 -14.91
N LYS A 8 -13.87 -8.08 -15.03
CA LYS A 8 -14.97 -8.35 -15.97
C LYS A 8 -16.33 -7.82 -15.51
N LYS A 9 -16.44 -7.36 -14.26
CA LYS A 9 -17.67 -6.86 -13.64
C LYS A 9 -17.76 -5.33 -13.67
N PRO A 10 -18.98 -4.76 -13.66
CA PRO A 10 -19.16 -3.31 -13.57
C PRO A 10 -18.57 -2.74 -12.27
N LEU A 11 -18.18 -1.46 -12.27
CA LEU A 11 -17.47 -0.81 -11.16
C LEU A 11 -18.19 -0.98 -9.80
N HIS A 12 -19.52 -0.83 -9.77
CA HIS A 12 -20.28 -0.96 -8.53
C HIS A 12 -20.21 -2.37 -7.89
N GLU A 13 -19.97 -3.42 -8.66
CA GLU A 13 -19.72 -4.78 -8.14
C GLU A 13 -18.25 -4.99 -7.74
N ARG A 14 -17.34 -4.23 -8.35
CA ARG A 14 -15.91 -4.26 -8.02
C ARG A 14 -15.63 -3.53 -6.71
N LEU A 15 -16.34 -2.44 -6.43
CA LEU A 15 -16.29 -1.70 -5.18
C LEU A 15 -16.91 -2.54 -4.05
N ARG A 16 -16.08 -2.97 -3.10
CA ARG A 16 -16.48 -3.80 -1.95
C ARG A 16 -15.92 -3.18 -0.68
N ARG A 17 -16.63 -3.34 0.45
CA ARG A 17 -16.12 -2.85 1.75
C ARG A 17 -14.77 -3.52 2.04
N GLY A 18 -13.83 -2.72 2.55
CA GLY A 18 -12.46 -3.15 2.80
C GLY A 18 -11.57 -3.21 1.54
N ARG A 19 -12.05 -2.82 0.35
CA ARG A 19 -11.20 -2.77 -0.84
C ARG A 19 -10.40 -1.46 -0.87
N GLY A 20 -9.13 -1.55 -1.30
CA GLY A 20 -8.34 -0.39 -1.70
C GLY A 20 -8.90 0.26 -2.98
N VAL A 21 -9.02 1.58 -2.98
CA VAL A 21 -9.56 2.41 -4.06
C VAL A 21 -8.69 3.64 -4.25
N LEU A 22 -8.80 4.28 -5.40
CA LEU A 22 -8.35 5.65 -5.60
C LEU A 22 -9.55 6.58 -5.48
N ALA A 23 -9.39 7.63 -4.69
CA ALA A 23 -10.38 8.68 -4.54
C ALA A 23 -9.77 10.03 -4.93
N LYS A 24 -10.56 10.85 -5.63
CA LYS A 24 -10.14 12.15 -6.12
C LYS A 24 -10.24 13.20 -5.02
N HIS A 25 -9.20 14.01 -4.87
CA HIS A 25 -9.21 15.21 -4.02
C HIS A 25 -8.45 16.32 -4.74
N GLY A 26 -9.16 17.41 -5.07
CA GLY A 26 -8.62 18.45 -5.95
C GLY A 26 -8.34 17.92 -7.35
N LEU A 27 -7.13 18.16 -7.84
CA LEU A 27 -6.69 17.67 -9.16
C LEU A 27 -6.26 16.19 -9.14
N PHE A 28 -5.84 15.67 -8.00
CA PHE A 28 -5.12 14.41 -7.89
C PHE A 28 -5.94 13.27 -7.28
N TRP A 29 -5.52 12.04 -7.56
CA TRP A 29 -6.11 10.81 -7.03
C TRP A 29 -5.21 10.18 -5.98
N TYR A 30 -5.76 9.87 -4.81
CA TYR A 30 -5.02 9.34 -3.67
C TYR A 30 -5.60 8.00 -3.21
N PRO A 31 -4.79 7.11 -2.62
CA PRO A 31 -5.26 5.84 -2.12
C PRO A 31 -6.13 6.01 -0.88
N ALA A 32 -7.18 5.21 -0.83
CA ALA A 32 -8.08 5.12 0.30
C ALA A 32 -8.63 3.70 0.43
N ARG A 33 -9.17 3.36 1.61
CA ARG A 33 -9.94 2.14 1.82
C ARG A 33 -11.42 2.45 1.82
N LEU A 34 -12.19 1.67 1.07
CA LEU A 34 -13.63 1.81 1.04
C LEU A 34 -14.27 1.23 2.32
N ILE A 35 -14.96 2.07 3.09
CA ILE A 35 -15.67 1.66 4.31
C ILE A 35 -17.16 1.46 4.03
N HIS A 36 -17.76 2.37 3.25
CA HIS A 36 -19.20 2.37 2.97
C HIS A 36 -19.50 2.46 1.47
N LEU A 37 -20.35 1.55 0.97
CA LEU A 37 -20.63 1.37 -0.46
C LEU A 37 -21.51 2.46 -1.09
N LYS A 38 -22.48 3.02 -0.35
CA LYS A 38 -23.29 4.16 -0.79
C LYS A 38 -24.15 4.62 0.39
N ASN A 39 -24.11 5.90 0.75
CA ASN A 39 -25.10 6.48 1.66
C ASN A 39 -26.41 6.80 0.89
N ASN A 40 -27.44 7.30 1.58
CA ASN A 40 -28.72 7.66 0.97
C ASN A 40 -28.60 8.77 -0.10
N GLU A 41 -27.51 9.53 -0.09
CA GLU A 41 -27.21 10.64 -1.00
C GLU A 41 -26.32 10.20 -2.19
N GLY A 42 -25.94 8.92 -2.23
CA GLY A 42 -25.15 8.37 -3.31
C GLY A 42 -23.64 8.43 -3.13
N LEU A 43 -23.15 8.81 -1.95
CA LEU A 43 -21.74 9.01 -1.65
C LEU A 43 -21.08 7.77 -1.04
N PHE A 44 -19.80 7.57 -1.34
CA PHE A 44 -18.97 6.48 -0.83
C PHE A 44 -18.16 6.95 0.36
N GLY A 45 -18.20 6.21 1.48
CA GLY A 45 -17.40 6.53 2.65
C GLY A 45 -16.02 5.89 2.55
N VAL A 46 -14.96 6.69 2.52
CA VAL A 46 -13.57 6.23 2.35
C VAL A 46 -12.71 6.68 3.52
N ARG A 47 -11.75 5.84 3.93
CA ARG A 47 -10.66 6.24 4.84
C ARG A 47 -9.42 6.50 4.02
N TRP A 48 -8.92 7.72 4.06
CA TRP A 48 -7.70 8.08 3.33
C TRP A 48 -6.49 7.38 3.95
N TRP A 49 -5.56 6.96 3.11
CA TRP A 49 -4.29 6.43 3.59
C TRP A 49 -3.56 7.47 4.44
N ARG A 50 -2.95 7.03 5.55
CA ARG A 50 -2.23 7.89 6.50
C ARG A 50 -0.99 8.55 5.90
N GLY A 51 -0.41 7.94 4.86
CA GLY A 51 0.76 8.48 4.16
C GLY A 51 0.43 9.44 3.02
N CYS A 52 -0.83 9.81 2.80
CA CYS A 52 -1.21 10.77 1.75
C CYS A 52 -0.62 12.16 2.02
N GLN A 53 -0.08 12.79 0.97
CA GLN A 53 0.44 14.16 1.00
C GLN A 53 -0.46 15.06 0.14
N PHE A 54 -1.61 15.44 0.68
CA PHE A 54 -2.57 16.26 -0.06
C PHE A 54 -2.02 17.65 -0.40
N GLN A 55 -2.11 18.04 -1.66
CA GLN A 55 -1.77 19.39 -2.10
C GLN A 55 -2.84 20.41 -1.68
N ASP A 56 -4.12 20.06 -1.83
CA ASP A 56 -5.25 20.95 -1.53
C ASP A 56 -5.76 20.77 -0.10
N PRO A 57 -6.15 21.85 0.60
CA PRO A 57 -6.74 21.77 1.92
C PRO A 57 -8.13 21.09 1.90
N GLY A 58 -8.60 20.63 3.06
CA GLY A 58 -9.97 20.12 3.27
C GLY A 58 -10.05 18.65 3.66
N VAL A 59 -9.06 17.85 3.31
CA VAL A 59 -8.93 16.45 3.72
C VAL A 59 -7.63 16.28 4.52
N LYS A 60 -7.67 15.44 5.56
CA LYS A 60 -6.48 15.06 6.32
C LYS A 60 -6.19 13.57 6.15
N PRO A 61 -4.92 13.15 6.14
CA PRO A 61 -4.58 11.73 6.14
C PRO A 61 -5.20 11.00 7.34
N ASP A 62 -5.48 9.71 7.19
CA ASP A 62 -6.11 8.85 8.21
C ASP A 62 -7.50 9.29 8.68
N THR A 63 -8.18 10.17 7.94
CA THR A 63 -9.56 10.57 8.21
C THR A 63 -10.56 9.87 7.29
N VAL A 64 -11.83 9.87 7.70
CA VAL A 64 -12.93 9.37 6.88
C VAL A 64 -13.62 10.55 6.20
N SER A 65 -13.85 10.45 4.91
CA SER A 65 -14.68 11.40 4.16
C SER A 65 -15.65 10.67 3.21
N PHE A 66 -16.52 11.46 2.58
CA PHE A 66 -17.45 10.97 1.57
C PHE A 66 -17.05 11.50 0.20
N VAL A 67 -17.04 10.61 -0.80
CA VAL A 67 -16.67 10.94 -2.18
C VAL A 67 -17.78 10.54 -3.15
N GLY A 68 -17.92 11.30 -4.24
CA GLY A 68 -18.89 11.04 -5.28
C GLY A 68 -18.53 9.80 -6.11
N GLN A 69 -19.52 9.27 -6.84
CA GLN A 69 -19.31 8.10 -7.70
C GLN A 69 -18.30 8.35 -8.84
N LEU A 70 -18.17 9.60 -9.30
CA LEU A 70 -17.21 9.98 -10.34
C LEU A 70 -15.80 10.22 -9.78
N ASP A 71 -15.69 10.38 -8.46
CA ASP A 71 -14.45 10.69 -7.74
C ASP A 71 -13.88 9.46 -7.04
N ILE A 72 -14.30 8.26 -7.44
CA ILE A 72 -13.82 6.99 -6.89
C ILE A 72 -13.67 5.94 -7.99
N VAL A 73 -12.52 5.28 -8.01
CA VAL A 73 -12.22 4.15 -8.88
C VAL A 73 -11.50 3.05 -8.09
N ASP A 74 -11.55 1.82 -8.58
CA ASP A 74 -10.67 0.76 -8.08
C ASP A 74 -9.28 0.87 -8.72
N SER A 75 -8.53 -0.22 -8.81
CA SER A 75 -7.23 -0.25 -9.49
C SER A 75 -7.32 -0.12 -11.00
N LEU A 76 -8.53 -0.13 -11.62
CA LEU A 76 -8.71 -0.12 -13.07
C LEU A 76 -7.92 -1.24 -13.77
N TRP A 77 -7.91 -2.44 -13.17
CA TRP A 77 -7.16 -3.58 -13.69
C TRP A 77 -7.62 -3.95 -15.11
N GLY A 78 -6.69 -3.87 -16.07
CA GLY A 78 -6.95 -4.10 -17.50
C GLY A 78 -7.62 -2.93 -18.24
N ASP A 79 -7.99 -1.85 -17.55
CA ASP A 79 -8.53 -0.63 -18.17
C ASP A 79 -7.41 0.37 -18.45
N ARG A 80 -6.75 0.18 -19.59
CA ARG A 80 -5.66 1.04 -20.05
C ARG A 80 -6.07 2.49 -20.20
N TYR A 81 -7.26 2.76 -20.75
CA TYR A 81 -7.69 4.14 -21.00
C TYR A 81 -7.90 4.87 -19.68
N GLY A 82 -8.64 4.25 -18.74
CA GLY A 82 -8.93 4.85 -17.44
C GLY A 82 -7.66 5.19 -16.65
N ARG A 83 -6.66 4.29 -16.61
CA ARG A 83 -5.39 4.55 -15.91
C ARG A 83 -4.64 5.77 -16.45
N ARG A 84 -4.60 5.93 -17.77
CA ARG A 84 -3.86 7.01 -18.45
C ARG A 84 -4.45 8.41 -18.19
N GLN A 85 -5.73 8.46 -17.86
CA GLN A 85 -6.47 9.69 -17.53
C GLN A 85 -6.37 10.09 -16.05
N ILE A 86 -5.62 9.34 -15.23
CA ILE A 86 -5.53 9.57 -13.79
C ILE A 86 -4.16 10.12 -13.39
N GLN A 87 -4.17 11.34 -12.86
CA GLN A 87 -3.06 11.97 -12.17
C GLN A 87 -3.02 11.53 -10.71
N LEU A 88 -1.98 10.78 -10.34
CA LEU A 88 -1.79 10.34 -8.97
C LEU A 88 -1.26 11.47 -8.09
N GLY A 89 -1.82 11.59 -6.90
CA GLY A 89 -1.28 12.37 -5.81
C GLY A 89 -0.09 11.66 -5.18
N LYS A 90 0.63 12.33 -4.29
CA LYS A 90 1.81 11.75 -3.63
C LYS A 90 1.41 11.06 -2.33
N TRP A 91 1.95 9.87 -2.08
CA TRP A 91 1.83 9.20 -0.78
C TRP A 91 3.06 8.37 -0.44
N GLU A 92 3.21 8.05 0.84
CA GLU A 92 4.15 7.04 1.33
C GLU A 92 3.62 5.64 0.99
N GLN A 93 4.37 4.90 0.19
CA GLN A 93 3.95 3.60 -0.35
C GLN A 93 4.03 2.49 0.69
N ALA A 94 3.31 1.39 0.50
CA ALA A 94 3.20 0.31 1.49
C ALA A 94 4.56 -0.29 1.85
N TRP A 95 5.46 -0.46 0.87
CA TRP A 95 6.81 -1.00 1.08
C TRP A 95 7.76 -0.08 1.84
N GLN A 96 7.43 1.21 1.94
CA GLN A 96 8.21 2.18 2.70
C GLN A 96 7.87 2.12 4.19
N ILE A 97 6.73 1.51 4.53
CA ILE A 97 6.33 1.30 5.92
C ILE A 97 7.17 0.17 6.50
N PRO A 98 7.96 0.41 7.56
CA PRO A 98 8.77 -0.63 8.18
C PRO A 98 7.91 -1.80 8.64
N THR A 99 8.32 -3.01 8.26
CA THR A 99 7.73 -4.24 8.78
C THR A 99 8.17 -4.48 10.23
N ASP A 100 7.50 -5.41 10.91
CA ASP A 100 7.92 -5.83 12.24
C ASP A 100 9.37 -6.33 12.26
N ASP A 101 9.78 -7.03 11.21
CA ASP A 101 11.16 -7.49 11.06
C ASP A 101 12.13 -6.33 10.84
N ASP A 102 11.77 -5.31 10.07
CA ASP A 102 12.58 -4.10 9.90
C ASP A 102 12.79 -3.40 11.24
N ILE A 103 11.71 -3.23 12.02
CA ILE A 103 11.73 -2.59 13.35
C ILE A 103 12.62 -3.39 14.32
N LEU A 104 12.53 -4.72 14.30
CA LEU A 104 13.28 -5.60 15.21
C LEU A 104 14.73 -5.84 14.77
N SER A 105 15.04 -5.70 13.48
CA SER A 105 16.37 -6.00 12.91
C SER A 105 17.45 -5.00 13.35
N ASP A 106 17.08 -3.74 13.56
CA ASP A 106 17.98 -2.73 14.11
C ASP A 106 17.46 -2.15 15.43
N PRO A 107 17.94 -2.68 16.58
CA PRO A 107 17.67 -2.12 17.89
C PRO A 107 17.93 -0.60 17.99
N SER A 108 18.87 -0.01 17.25
CA SER A 108 19.12 1.44 17.31
C SER A 108 18.04 2.31 16.68
N SER A 109 17.13 1.75 15.89
CA SER A 109 16.06 2.50 15.21
C SER A 109 14.94 2.95 16.14
N THR A 110 14.76 2.28 17.28
CA THR A 110 13.68 2.52 18.24
C THR A 110 14.24 2.81 19.63
N PRO A 111 14.39 4.09 20.01
CA PRO A 111 14.89 4.46 21.34
C PRO A 111 14.03 3.86 22.46
N TYR A 112 14.67 3.30 23.48
CA TYR A 112 13.97 2.81 24.66
C TYR A 112 13.38 3.96 25.49
N SER A 113 12.25 3.70 26.15
CA SER A 113 11.59 4.67 27.02
C SER A 113 12.11 4.60 28.46
N SER A 114 11.80 5.62 29.28
CA SER A 114 12.12 5.61 30.70
C SER A 114 11.47 4.43 31.44
N GLU A 115 10.27 4.00 31.02
CA GLU A 115 9.60 2.85 31.62
C GLU A 115 10.36 1.54 31.38
N VAL A 116 10.98 1.37 30.21
CA VAL A 116 11.82 0.21 29.89
C VAL A 116 13.10 0.28 30.72
N ASP A 117 13.72 1.44 30.81
CA ASP A 117 14.96 1.65 31.58
C ASP A 117 14.76 1.36 33.08
N GLU A 118 13.72 1.92 33.68
CA GLU A 118 13.35 1.69 35.08
C GLU A 118 13.06 0.22 35.38
N ALA A 119 12.40 -0.48 34.45
CA ALA A 119 12.05 -1.88 34.61
C ALA A 119 13.25 -2.82 34.52
N LEU A 120 14.19 -2.55 33.60
CA LEU A 120 15.31 -3.46 33.30
C LEU A 120 16.57 -3.17 34.12
N THR A 121 16.78 -1.92 34.54
CA THR A 121 17.96 -1.51 35.34
C THR A 121 18.22 -2.38 36.57
N PRO A 122 17.22 -2.78 37.38
CA PRO A 122 17.43 -3.67 38.51
C PRO A 122 18.03 -5.04 38.14
N ALA A 123 17.74 -5.55 36.93
CA ALA A 123 18.22 -6.83 36.44
C ALA A 123 19.53 -6.74 35.63
N LYS A 124 20.11 -5.53 35.48
CA LYS A 124 21.27 -5.26 34.62
C LYS A 124 22.43 -6.23 34.85
N LYS A 125 22.76 -6.52 36.11
CA LYS A 125 23.85 -7.46 36.46
C LYS A 125 23.56 -8.88 35.98
N ILE A 126 22.36 -9.40 36.24
CA ILE A 126 21.95 -10.75 35.83
C ILE A 126 21.97 -10.85 34.30
N LEU A 127 21.47 -9.83 33.59
CA LEU A 127 21.47 -9.80 32.13
C LEU A 127 22.88 -9.78 31.52
N TYR A 128 23.80 -9.06 32.15
CA TYR A 128 25.22 -9.07 31.78
C TYR A 128 25.86 -10.44 32.04
N ASP A 129 25.62 -11.04 33.21
CA ASP A 129 26.14 -12.36 33.56
C ASP A 129 25.60 -13.45 32.62
N LEU A 130 24.33 -13.38 32.21
CA LEU A 130 23.73 -14.26 31.21
C LEU A 130 24.37 -14.16 29.82
N LEU A 131 24.87 -12.98 29.45
CA LEU A 131 25.58 -12.79 28.19
C LEU A 131 27.00 -13.37 28.24
N CYS A 132 27.70 -13.18 29.35
CA CYS A 132 29.10 -13.56 29.49
C CYS A 132 29.29 -15.05 29.85
N ASP A 133 28.52 -15.54 30.81
CA ASP A 133 28.64 -16.88 31.36
C ASP A 133 27.29 -17.37 31.97
N PRO A 134 26.33 -17.76 31.11
CA PRO A 134 24.99 -18.13 31.56
C PRO A 134 24.97 -19.38 32.45
N GLU A 135 26.00 -20.22 32.44
CA GLU A 135 26.08 -21.40 33.31
C GLU A 135 26.20 -21.03 34.79
N LYS A 136 26.88 -19.92 35.11
CA LYS A 136 27.07 -19.44 36.49
C LYS A 136 25.85 -18.77 37.13
N VAL A 137 24.87 -18.38 36.33
CA VAL A 137 23.66 -17.70 36.82
C VAL A 137 22.70 -18.73 37.42
N ASP A 138 22.17 -18.52 38.62
CA ASP A 138 21.20 -19.45 39.22
C ASP A 138 19.91 -19.52 38.40
N SER A 139 19.50 -20.74 38.03
CA SER A 139 18.27 -21.01 37.28
C SER A 139 17.01 -20.60 38.03
N ASN A 140 17.04 -20.52 39.36
CA ASN A 140 15.92 -20.01 40.17
C ASN A 140 15.65 -18.51 39.95
N LEU A 141 16.64 -17.76 39.46
CA LEU A 141 16.50 -16.34 39.16
C LEU A 141 16.07 -16.10 37.71
N VAL A 142 16.19 -17.11 36.84
CA VAL A 142 16.00 -16.99 35.39
C VAL A 142 15.11 -18.14 34.93
N PRO A 143 13.76 -17.97 34.95
CA PRO A 143 12.82 -19.03 34.59
C PRO A 143 13.05 -19.61 33.17
N ALA A 144 13.46 -18.76 32.23
CA ALA A 144 13.84 -19.16 30.88
C ALA A 144 15.04 -20.14 30.85
N LYS A 145 15.99 -19.99 31.77
CA LYS A 145 17.14 -20.92 31.93
C LYS A 145 16.66 -22.24 32.51
N ALA A 146 15.87 -22.21 33.59
CA ALA A 146 15.28 -23.42 34.17
C ALA A 146 14.47 -24.22 33.14
N TRP A 147 13.75 -23.53 32.24
CA TRP A 147 13.05 -24.15 31.12
C TRP A 147 13.99 -24.83 30.12
N LEU A 148 15.11 -24.21 29.75
CA LEU A 148 16.11 -24.81 28.85
C LEU A 148 16.72 -26.07 29.44
N GLU A 149 17.12 -26.01 30.71
CA GLU A 149 17.72 -27.12 31.46
C GLU A 149 16.74 -28.29 31.60
N SER A 150 15.48 -28.02 31.98
CA SER A 150 14.45 -29.06 32.08
C SER A 150 14.16 -29.79 30.76
N LYS A 151 14.47 -29.15 29.63
CA LYS A 151 14.32 -29.71 28.28
C LYS A 151 15.63 -30.24 27.68
N ASN A 152 16.72 -30.23 28.45
CA ASN A 152 18.07 -30.62 28.01
C ASN A 152 18.50 -29.92 26.71
N LYS A 153 18.22 -28.61 26.61
CA LYS A 153 18.57 -27.77 25.47
C LYS A 153 19.85 -26.97 25.72
N ASP A 154 20.60 -26.69 24.65
CA ASP A 154 21.84 -25.90 24.72
C ASP A 154 21.52 -24.44 25.13
N ILE A 155 22.07 -24.02 26.27
CA ILE A 155 21.83 -22.69 26.87
C ILE A 155 22.32 -21.54 25.99
N PHE A 156 23.37 -21.76 25.20
CA PHE A 156 24.04 -20.74 24.41
C PHE A 156 23.44 -20.56 23.01
N LYS A 157 22.80 -21.61 22.47
CA LYS A 157 22.39 -21.65 21.06
C LYS A 157 20.90 -21.80 20.85
N THR A 158 20.15 -22.16 21.89
CA THR A 158 18.73 -22.40 21.74
C THR A 158 17.96 -21.09 21.61
N ILE A 159 17.28 -20.93 20.47
CA ILE A 159 16.33 -19.85 20.26
C ILE A 159 15.14 -20.02 21.19
N ILE A 160 14.75 -18.93 21.86
CA ILE A 160 13.54 -18.86 22.69
C ILE A 160 12.49 -18.05 21.92
N PRO A 161 11.49 -18.69 21.29
CA PRO A 161 10.53 -18.00 20.41
C PRO A 161 9.41 -17.29 21.18
N TYR A 162 9.49 -17.22 22.51
CA TYR A 162 8.43 -16.69 23.36
C TYR A 162 8.68 -15.22 23.70
N THR A 163 7.78 -14.35 23.23
CA THR A 163 7.83 -12.90 23.51
C THR A 163 6.62 -12.42 24.30
N GLY A 164 5.67 -13.31 24.60
CA GLY A 164 4.48 -12.98 25.38
C GLY A 164 3.61 -11.90 24.74
N PRO A 165 2.95 -11.06 25.55
CA PRO A 165 2.04 -10.02 25.08
C PRO A 165 2.74 -8.72 24.65
N LEU A 166 4.06 -8.73 24.51
CA LEU A 166 4.84 -7.53 24.17
C LEU A 166 4.59 -7.11 22.72
N THR A 167 4.32 -5.83 22.53
CA THR A 167 4.24 -5.23 21.20
C THR A 167 5.61 -5.23 20.52
N VAL A 168 5.62 -5.11 19.19
CA VAL A 168 6.85 -5.01 18.38
C VAL A 168 7.72 -3.84 18.85
N VAL A 169 7.08 -2.70 19.16
CA VAL A 169 7.77 -1.51 19.68
C VAL A 169 8.41 -1.79 21.04
N GLU A 170 7.71 -2.40 21.99
CA GLU A 170 8.28 -2.76 23.30
C GLU A 170 9.46 -3.73 23.15
N ARG A 171 9.35 -4.73 22.27
CA ARG A 171 10.44 -5.67 21.97
C ARG A 171 11.66 -4.96 21.37
N ALA A 172 11.44 -4.01 20.45
CA ALA A 172 12.51 -3.20 19.87
C ALA A 172 13.17 -2.30 20.91
N GLN A 173 12.39 -1.67 21.79
CA GLN A 173 12.90 -0.85 22.90
C GLN A 173 13.72 -1.68 23.90
N ILE A 174 13.24 -2.86 24.29
CA ILE A 174 14.01 -3.76 25.17
C ILE A 174 15.33 -4.18 24.51
N SER A 175 15.30 -4.47 23.21
CA SER A 175 16.51 -4.78 22.45
C SER A 175 17.47 -3.58 22.36
N ASN A 176 16.95 -2.37 22.17
CA ASN A 176 17.71 -1.12 22.17
C ASN A 176 18.39 -0.88 23.53
N TRP A 177 17.65 -1.08 24.62
CA TRP A 177 18.17 -0.96 25.97
C TRP A 177 19.26 -1.98 26.24
N PHE A 178 19.04 -3.25 25.87
CA PHE A 178 20.04 -4.31 26.06
C PHE A 178 21.34 -4.00 25.30
N GLU A 179 21.24 -3.55 24.05
CA GLU A 179 22.42 -3.13 23.27
C GLU A 179 23.12 -1.92 23.89
N SER A 180 22.38 -0.92 24.36
CA SER A 180 22.95 0.33 24.88
C SER A 180 23.57 0.17 26.27
N GLU A 181 22.96 -0.66 27.12
CA GLU A 181 23.30 -0.73 28.54
C GLU A 181 24.10 -1.98 28.93
N ILE A 182 23.95 -3.09 28.21
CA ILE A 182 24.65 -4.35 28.51
C ILE A 182 25.86 -4.54 27.60
N THR A 183 25.66 -4.49 26.28
CA THR A 183 26.72 -4.89 25.34
C THR A 183 27.59 -3.73 24.88
N LYS A 184 26.97 -2.62 24.48
CA LYS A 184 27.59 -1.48 23.76
C LYS A 184 28.33 -1.88 22.47
N ASP A 185 28.21 -3.14 22.03
CA ASP A 185 28.86 -3.71 20.85
C ASP A 185 27.84 -4.50 20.03
N LYS A 186 27.57 -3.99 18.82
CA LYS A 186 26.65 -4.58 17.84
C LYS A 186 27.10 -5.97 17.36
N ARG A 187 28.40 -6.30 17.44
CA ARG A 187 28.94 -7.61 17.01
C ARG A 187 28.48 -8.74 17.92
N LEU A 188 28.07 -8.41 19.14
CA LEU A 188 27.58 -9.38 20.12
C LEU A 188 26.11 -9.76 19.91
N ARG A 189 25.38 -9.12 18.98
CA ARG A 189 23.96 -9.41 18.67
C ARG A 189 23.67 -10.91 18.54
N ARG A 190 24.55 -11.67 17.86
CA ARG A 190 24.41 -13.12 17.66
C ARG A 190 24.38 -13.97 18.95
N TYR A 191 24.77 -13.41 20.09
CA TYR A 191 24.82 -14.10 21.39
C TYR A 191 23.64 -13.76 22.31
N TRP A 192 22.78 -12.81 21.94
CA TRP A 192 21.64 -12.44 22.79
C TRP A 192 20.33 -12.26 22.01
N VAL A 193 20.36 -11.85 20.74
CA VAL A 193 19.15 -11.68 19.93
C VAL A 193 18.45 -13.04 19.80
N SER A 194 17.18 -13.09 20.23
CA SER A 194 16.35 -14.30 20.27
C SER A 194 16.88 -15.45 21.15
N LEU A 195 17.87 -15.19 22.01
CA LEU A 195 18.49 -16.15 22.92
C LEU A 195 18.13 -15.84 24.40
N LEU A 196 18.68 -16.65 25.31
CA LEU A 196 18.40 -16.58 26.74
C LEU A 196 18.49 -15.17 27.35
N PRO A 197 19.53 -14.34 27.07
CA PRO A 197 19.64 -13.04 27.73
C PRO A 197 18.48 -12.09 27.39
N LEU A 198 18.11 -12.00 26.10
CA LEU A 198 17.01 -11.14 25.68
C LEU A 198 15.65 -11.70 26.11
N ALA A 199 15.48 -13.02 26.07
CA ALA A 199 14.26 -13.67 26.55
C ALA A 199 14.03 -13.38 28.04
N HIS A 200 15.09 -13.35 28.85
CA HIS A 200 14.98 -12.98 30.25
C HIS A 200 14.69 -11.48 30.43
N ALA A 201 15.25 -10.60 29.60
CA ALA A 201 14.89 -9.18 29.61
C ALA A 201 13.38 -8.98 29.34
N HIS A 202 12.80 -9.72 28.39
CA HIS A 202 11.34 -9.75 28.19
C HIS A 202 10.60 -10.20 29.45
N THR A 203 11.07 -11.25 30.14
CA THR A 203 10.47 -11.73 31.39
C THR A 203 10.46 -10.65 32.47
N VAL A 204 11.59 -9.96 32.66
CA VAL A 204 11.72 -8.88 33.64
C VAL A 204 10.77 -7.71 33.32
N TYR A 205 10.68 -7.33 32.05
CA TYR A 205 9.76 -6.26 31.65
C TYR A 205 8.29 -6.68 31.86
N ILE A 206 7.91 -7.90 31.48
CA ILE A 206 6.56 -8.45 31.74
C ILE A 206 6.26 -8.47 33.24
N ALA A 207 7.21 -8.88 34.07
CA ALA A 207 7.07 -8.84 35.53
C ALA A 207 6.77 -7.43 36.05
N SER A 208 7.43 -6.40 35.50
CA SER A 208 7.15 -5.00 35.84
C SER A 208 5.72 -4.58 35.45
N LEU A 209 5.21 -5.06 34.31
CA LEU A 209 3.83 -4.79 33.89
C LEU A 209 2.81 -5.46 34.82
N ILE A 210 3.09 -6.70 35.22
CA ILE A 210 2.25 -7.44 36.19
C ILE A 210 2.20 -6.67 37.51
N LEU A 211 3.34 -6.23 38.05
CA LEU A 211 3.41 -5.42 39.26
C LEU A 211 2.63 -4.10 39.16
N LYS A 212 2.71 -3.41 38.01
CA LYS A 212 1.92 -2.18 37.79
C LYS A 212 0.42 -2.47 37.76
N SER A 213 0.01 -3.66 37.30
CA SER A 213 -1.40 -4.06 37.18
C SER A 213 -2.00 -4.67 38.46
N GLN A 214 -1.18 -5.27 39.34
CA GLN A 214 -1.61 -5.95 40.56
C GLN A 214 -0.91 -5.35 41.79
N GLN A 215 -1.68 -4.88 42.79
CA GLN A 215 -1.14 -4.30 44.02
C GLN A 215 -0.47 -5.30 44.98
N LYS A 216 -0.46 -6.61 44.69
CA LYS A 216 0.18 -7.63 45.53
C LYS A 216 1.28 -8.36 44.77
N VAL A 217 2.48 -8.34 45.35
CA VAL A 217 3.64 -9.12 44.90
C VAL A 217 3.48 -10.55 45.41
N ASN A 218 3.47 -11.53 44.50
CA ASN A 218 3.65 -12.94 44.87
C ASN A 218 5.14 -13.29 44.79
N ASP A 219 5.61 -14.19 45.67
CA ASP A 219 7.02 -14.63 45.77
C ASP A 219 7.58 -15.31 44.49
N SER A 220 6.73 -15.55 43.50
CA SER A 220 7.05 -16.21 42.21
C SER A 220 6.68 -15.30 41.02
N LEU A 221 6.98 -14.00 41.13
CA LEU A 221 6.63 -13.01 40.11
C LEU A 221 7.31 -13.31 38.76
N LEU A 222 8.59 -13.70 38.77
CA LEU A 222 9.32 -13.99 37.52
C LEU A 222 8.81 -15.26 36.84
N ASP A 223 8.44 -16.30 37.58
CA ASP A 223 7.83 -17.49 36.98
C ASP A 223 6.45 -17.16 36.41
N SER A 224 5.66 -16.35 37.11
CA SER A 224 4.36 -15.87 36.61
C SER A 224 4.53 -15.06 35.32
N ALA A 225 5.55 -14.20 35.25
CA ALA A 225 5.88 -13.44 34.06
C ALA A 225 6.35 -14.34 32.91
N TRP A 226 7.13 -15.38 33.22
CA TRP A 226 7.57 -16.37 32.25
C TRP A 226 6.42 -17.21 31.70
N ASP A 227 5.46 -17.60 32.53
CA ASP A 227 4.23 -18.26 32.09
C ASP A 227 3.41 -17.37 31.17
N VAL A 228 3.30 -16.07 31.48
CA VAL A 228 2.69 -15.08 30.58
C VAL A 228 3.47 -14.95 29.28
N GLN A 229 4.81 -14.99 29.33
CA GLN A 229 5.67 -14.92 28.15
C GLN A 229 5.50 -16.15 27.24
N CYS A 230 5.39 -17.34 27.83
CA CYS A 230 5.19 -18.61 27.12
C CYS A 230 3.74 -18.82 26.68
N SER A 231 2.80 -18.09 27.25
CA SER A 231 1.38 -18.26 26.98
C SER A 231 1.07 -17.88 25.52
N PRO A 232 0.42 -18.77 24.76
CA PRO A 232 -0.09 -18.44 23.43
C PRO A 232 -1.33 -17.54 23.51
N LYS A 233 -1.77 -17.12 24.70
CA LYS A 233 -2.84 -16.14 24.88
C LYS A 233 -2.24 -14.75 24.82
N PRO A 234 -2.34 -14.04 23.70
CA PRO A 234 -2.06 -12.63 23.68
C PRO A 234 -3.04 -11.93 24.64
N LEU A 235 -2.54 -11.36 25.74
CA LEU A 235 -3.30 -10.42 26.58
C LEU A 235 -3.75 -9.19 25.76
N ARG A 236 -3.17 -8.99 24.57
CA ARG A 236 -3.58 -8.04 23.55
C ARG A 236 -3.82 -8.79 22.23
N MET A 237 -4.83 -9.64 22.17
CA MET A 237 -5.24 -10.34 20.94
C MET A 237 -5.95 -9.41 19.96
N PHE A 238 -5.24 -8.36 19.57
CA PHE A 238 -5.27 -7.83 18.23
C PHE A 238 -3.80 -7.45 18.01
N GLU A 239 -3.00 -8.36 17.43
CA GLU A 239 -2.07 -7.83 16.42
C GLU A 239 -2.96 -6.92 15.58
N ARG A 240 -2.72 -5.61 15.67
CA ARG A 240 -3.49 -4.65 14.92
C ARG A 240 -3.04 -4.88 13.49
N THR A 241 -3.59 -5.91 12.84
CA THR A 241 -3.47 -6.14 11.41
C THR A 241 -3.81 -4.79 10.83
N ASP A 242 -2.79 -4.17 10.24
CA ASP A 242 -2.93 -2.85 9.71
C ASP A 242 -3.72 -2.98 8.41
N VAL A 243 -5.04 -3.04 8.57
CA VAL A 243 -5.97 -3.28 7.47
C VAL A 243 -5.78 -2.21 6.39
N ASP A 244 -5.46 -0.99 6.78
CA ASP A 244 -5.21 0.09 5.84
C ASP A 244 -3.92 -0.17 5.03
N LEU A 245 -2.85 -0.65 5.67
CA LEU A 245 -1.60 -1.04 5.00
C LEU A 245 -1.78 -2.24 4.08
N GLU A 246 -2.49 -3.28 4.53
CA GLU A 246 -2.77 -4.46 3.70
C GLU A 246 -3.61 -4.08 2.47
N CYS A 247 -4.64 -3.24 2.67
CA CYS A 247 -5.46 -2.74 1.58
C CYS A 247 -4.66 -1.89 0.59
N LEU A 248 -3.74 -1.06 1.09
CA LEU A 248 -2.83 -0.28 0.25
C LEU A 248 -1.91 -1.20 -0.54
N SER A 249 -1.29 -2.19 0.12
CA SER A 249 -0.37 -3.14 -0.54
C SER A 249 -1.04 -3.87 -1.70
N PHE A 250 -2.27 -4.36 -1.52
CA PHE A 250 -3.02 -4.98 -2.61
C PHE A 250 -3.39 -4.01 -3.73
N LEU A 251 -3.76 -2.77 -3.38
CA LEU A 251 -4.05 -1.74 -4.37
C LEU A 251 -2.79 -1.41 -5.18
N GLU A 252 -1.64 -1.21 -4.53
CA GLU A 252 -0.36 -0.92 -5.17
C GLU A 252 0.14 -2.07 -6.03
N GLU A 253 0.00 -3.33 -5.59
CA GLU A 253 0.24 -4.50 -6.45
C GLU A 253 -0.63 -4.42 -7.71
N GLU A 254 -1.93 -4.17 -7.58
CA GLU A 254 -2.82 -4.04 -8.74
C GLU A 254 -2.47 -2.84 -9.64
N MET A 255 -1.96 -1.74 -9.07
CA MET A 255 -1.66 -0.52 -9.81
C MET A 255 -0.29 -0.57 -10.51
N PHE A 256 0.71 -1.20 -9.90
CA PHE A 256 2.12 -1.03 -10.26
C PHE A 256 2.86 -2.33 -10.58
N GLU A 257 2.26 -3.51 -10.37
CA GLU A 257 2.87 -4.77 -10.78
C GLU A 257 3.21 -4.75 -12.27
N ASN A 258 4.48 -4.99 -12.58
CA ASN A 258 5.00 -5.17 -13.92
C ASN A 258 5.50 -6.60 -14.08
N SER A 259 4.59 -7.45 -14.54
CA SER A 259 4.82 -8.87 -14.81
C SER A 259 4.10 -9.30 -16.08
N LEU A 260 4.42 -10.50 -16.58
CA LEU A 260 3.67 -11.13 -17.66
C LEU A 260 2.18 -11.30 -17.28
N ARG A 261 1.91 -11.63 -16.01
CA ARG A 261 0.55 -11.76 -15.44
C ARG A 261 -0.23 -10.44 -15.45
N ALA A 262 0.45 -9.32 -15.20
CA ALA A 262 -0.17 -8.00 -15.20
C ALA A 262 -0.63 -7.58 -16.61
N GLY A 263 0.01 -8.11 -17.66
CA GLY A 263 -0.30 -7.77 -19.04
C GLY A 263 -0.37 -6.26 -19.22
N ILE A 264 -1.33 -5.76 -20.00
CA ILE A 264 -1.42 -4.32 -20.29
C ILE A 264 -1.48 -3.41 -19.04
N ALA A 265 -1.96 -3.91 -17.90
CA ALA A 265 -2.07 -3.14 -16.66
C ALA A 265 -0.70 -2.71 -16.09
N GLY A 266 0.36 -3.49 -16.33
CA GLY A 266 1.71 -3.24 -15.79
C GLY A 266 2.57 -2.24 -16.57
N ASN A 267 2.07 -1.64 -17.66
CA ASN A 267 2.84 -0.82 -18.59
C ASN A 267 3.03 0.65 -18.16
N TYR A 268 3.24 0.92 -16.86
CA TYR A 268 3.48 2.28 -16.34
C TYR A 268 2.48 3.34 -16.84
N GLN A 269 1.19 2.98 -16.85
CA GLN A 269 0.21 3.69 -17.66
C GLN A 269 -0.39 4.93 -16.99
N TRP A 270 -0.24 5.08 -15.68
CA TRP A 270 -0.86 6.17 -14.93
C TRP A 270 -0.42 7.54 -15.42
N GLY A 271 -1.38 8.45 -15.63
CA GLY A 271 -1.14 9.87 -15.95
C GLY A 271 -0.65 10.19 -17.37
N LEU A 272 -0.39 9.18 -18.22
CA LEU A 272 0.26 9.40 -19.51
C LEU A 272 -0.50 10.30 -20.51
N ASP A 273 -1.81 10.48 -20.36
CA ASP A 273 -2.64 11.31 -21.26
C ASP A 273 -3.15 12.61 -20.62
N VAL A 274 -2.98 12.80 -19.31
CA VAL A 274 -3.54 13.95 -18.58
C VAL A 274 -2.48 14.84 -17.93
N GLY A 275 -1.24 14.34 -17.78
CA GLY A 275 -0.09 15.11 -17.33
C GLY A 275 0.63 14.50 -16.14
N ASN A 276 1.61 15.23 -15.61
CA ASN A 276 2.47 14.75 -14.53
C ASN A 276 1.70 14.52 -13.23
N HIS A 277 2.14 13.52 -12.46
CA HIS A 277 1.70 13.30 -11.09
C HIS A 277 2.12 14.46 -10.18
N GLN A 278 1.54 14.53 -8.99
CA GLN A 278 1.83 15.59 -8.01
C GLN A 278 3.35 15.70 -7.76
N ASP A 279 3.89 16.92 -7.85
CA ASP A 279 5.31 17.21 -7.66
C ASP A 279 6.27 16.35 -8.50
N ASP A 280 5.86 15.96 -9.72
CA ASP A 280 6.59 15.02 -10.60
C ASP A 280 6.91 13.67 -9.94
N TRP A 281 6.07 13.25 -8.99
CA TRP A 281 6.26 12.02 -8.23
C TRP A 281 6.22 10.77 -9.13
N LYS A 282 7.12 9.82 -8.84
CA LYS A 282 7.30 8.58 -9.61
C LYS A 282 6.83 7.39 -8.77
N PRO A 283 5.62 6.84 -9.03
CA PRO A 283 5.04 5.79 -8.19
C PRO A 283 5.64 4.39 -8.43
N TYR A 284 6.47 4.21 -9.46
CA TYR A 284 6.93 2.89 -9.91
C TYR A 284 8.31 2.51 -9.36
N LEU A 285 8.64 2.90 -8.13
CA LEU A 285 9.96 2.62 -7.55
C LEU A 285 10.04 1.25 -6.85
N CYS A 286 8.89 0.58 -6.77
CA CYS A 286 8.63 -0.75 -6.23
C CYS A 286 9.48 -1.90 -6.82
N ARG A 287 10.69 -2.25 -6.34
CA ARG A 287 11.47 -3.38 -6.89
C ARG A 287 10.72 -4.72 -6.86
N ASP A 288 9.98 -5.03 -5.81
CA ASP A 288 9.27 -6.32 -5.70
C ASP A 288 8.09 -6.45 -6.70
N TRP A 289 7.68 -5.34 -7.30
CA TRP A 289 6.62 -5.28 -8.31
C TRP A 289 7.20 -5.52 -9.72
N PHE A 290 8.52 -5.56 -9.88
CA PHE A 290 9.21 -5.87 -11.13
C PHE A 290 9.67 -7.33 -11.13
N ILE A 291 8.85 -8.19 -11.71
CA ILE A 291 9.16 -9.63 -11.81
C ILE A 291 10.16 -9.89 -12.95
N GLY A 292 10.27 -8.97 -13.93
CA GLY A 292 11.25 -9.04 -15.02
C GLY A 292 11.00 -10.19 -16.01
N ASP A 293 9.87 -10.89 -15.86
CA ASP A 293 9.42 -12.00 -16.71
C ASP A 293 8.67 -11.53 -17.97
N ARG A 294 8.47 -10.22 -18.10
CA ARG A 294 7.83 -9.60 -19.24
C ARG A 294 8.86 -9.13 -20.25
N GLU A 295 8.84 -9.71 -21.44
CA GLU A 295 9.48 -9.12 -22.61
C GLU A 295 8.80 -7.78 -22.89
N VAL A 296 9.58 -6.70 -22.92
CA VAL A 296 9.10 -5.38 -23.32
C VAL A 296 8.68 -5.49 -24.78
N ASN A 297 7.39 -5.77 -25.01
CA ASN A 297 6.88 -5.81 -26.35
C ASN A 297 6.63 -4.37 -26.77
N ASP A 298 7.57 -3.80 -27.53
CA ASP A 298 7.41 -2.50 -28.15
C ASP A 298 6.14 -2.45 -29.00
N ASP A 299 5.59 -3.63 -29.41
CA ASP A 299 4.25 -3.88 -29.91
C ASP A 299 3.08 -3.66 -28.90
N GLU A 300 3.29 -2.94 -27.78
CA GLU A 300 2.24 -2.34 -26.89
C GLU A 300 2.19 -0.78 -26.84
N MET A 301 3.11 -0.04 -27.50
CA MET A 301 3.17 1.45 -27.60
C MET A 301 3.07 2.17 -29.00
N LEU A 302 2.72 1.49 -30.11
CA LEU A 302 2.92 1.85 -31.53
C LEU A 302 1.63 2.08 -32.34
N TYR A 303 0.43 2.13 -31.78
CA TYR A 303 -0.79 2.46 -32.52
C TYR A 303 -1.50 3.61 -31.80
N VAL A 304 -2.53 4.18 -32.43
CA VAL A 304 -3.48 5.17 -31.92
C VAL A 304 -4.87 4.84 -32.47
N CYS A 305 -5.92 5.13 -31.68
CA CYS A 305 -7.30 5.02 -32.14
C CYS A 305 -7.66 6.23 -33.00
N GLY A 306 -8.17 5.99 -34.21
CA GLY A 306 -8.46 7.04 -35.18
C GLY A 306 -9.77 7.81 -34.96
N GLY A 307 -10.69 7.25 -34.16
CA GLY A 307 -12.00 7.84 -33.90
C GLY A 307 -12.87 6.93 -33.04
N HIS A 308 -14.02 7.45 -32.60
CA HIS A 308 -14.93 6.75 -31.71
C HIS A 308 -16.02 5.99 -32.47
N PHE A 309 -16.42 4.84 -31.93
CA PHE A 309 -17.50 4.01 -32.45
C PHE A 309 -18.72 4.13 -31.53
N PHE A 310 -19.86 4.53 -32.08
CA PHE A 310 -21.11 4.65 -31.32
C PHE A 310 -22.01 3.45 -31.57
N LYS A 311 -22.48 2.84 -30.48
CA LYS A 311 -23.47 1.78 -30.48
C LYS A 311 -24.70 2.23 -29.71
N LEU A 312 -25.88 1.85 -30.19
CA LEU A 312 -27.12 2.06 -29.46
C LEU A 312 -27.16 1.13 -28.25
N GLY A 313 -27.28 1.70 -27.04
CA GLY A 313 -27.22 0.98 -25.78
C GLY A 313 -25.86 1.06 -25.09
N ALA A 314 -25.78 0.54 -23.86
CA ALA A 314 -24.54 0.57 -23.06
C ALA A 314 -23.62 -0.65 -23.30
N GLU A 315 -23.98 -1.51 -24.25
CA GLU A 315 -23.21 -2.71 -24.57
C GLU A 315 -21.98 -2.39 -25.42
N LYS A 316 -20.89 -3.13 -25.19
CA LYS A 316 -19.69 -3.00 -26.03
C LYS A 316 -20.00 -3.45 -27.47
N PRO A 317 -19.34 -2.86 -28.49
CA PRO A 317 -19.39 -3.39 -29.84
C PRO A 317 -18.87 -4.83 -29.89
N THR A 318 -19.55 -5.68 -30.66
CA THR A 318 -19.16 -7.07 -30.92
C THR A 318 -18.04 -7.13 -31.96
N ALA A 319 -17.31 -8.24 -32.00
CA ALA A 319 -16.23 -8.43 -32.98
C ALA A 319 -16.72 -8.41 -34.44
N ALA A 320 -17.98 -8.75 -34.68
CA ALA A 320 -18.60 -8.64 -36.01
C ALA A 320 -18.89 -7.18 -36.38
N GLU A 321 -19.33 -6.36 -35.42
CA GLU A 321 -19.62 -4.93 -35.62
C GLU A 321 -18.35 -4.09 -35.83
N THR A 322 -17.22 -4.52 -35.28
CA THR A 322 -15.92 -3.85 -35.44
C THR A 322 -15.02 -4.52 -36.48
N ALA A 323 -15.56 -5.48 -37.24
CA ALA A 323 -14.81 -6.19 -38.27
C ALA A 323 -14.30 -5.20 -39.35
N GLY A 324 -12.97 -5.11 -39.48
CA GLY A 324 -12.32 -4.20 -40.44
C GLY A 324 -11.87 -2.86 -39.85
N ILE A 325 -12.28 -2.52 -38.62
CA ILE A 325 -11.75 -1.36 -37.91
C ILE A 325 -10.33 -1.71 -37.41
N ARG A 326 -9.36 -0.84 -37.73
CA ARG A 326 -7.95 -1.02 -37.31
C ARG A 326 -7.44 0.24 -36.63
N ALA A 327 -6.54 0.06 -35.67
CA ALA A 327 -5.76 1.16 -35.10
C ALA A 327 -4.66 1.59 -36.09
N ILE A 328 -4.29 2.88 -36.05
CA ILE A 328 -3.27 3.46 -36.92
C ILE A 328 -1.94 3.45 -36.20
N ARG A 329 -0.81 3.17 -36.86
CA ARG A 329 0.48 3.22 -36.16
C ARG A 329 0.77 4.63 -35.62
N ARG A 330 1.24 4.74 -34.38
CA ARG A 330 1.53 6.02 -33.71
C ARG A 330 2.60 6.82 -34.43
N ASP A 331 3.63 6.19 -34.97
CA ASP A 331 4.69 6.89 -35.69
C ASP A 331 4.20 7.57 -36.98
N LEU A 332 2.96 7.28 -37.41
CA LEU A 332 2.31 7.93 -38.56
C LEU A 332 1.34 9.05 -38.16
N VAL A 333 1.13 9.30 -36.87
CA VAL A 333 0.16 10.29 -36.37
C VAL A 333 0.80 11.13 -35.28
N SER A 334 1.11 12.39 -35.60
CA SER A 334 1.65 13.34 -34.63
C SER A 334 0.56 13.99 -33.79
N GLU A 335 -0.65 14.19 -34.35
CA GLU A 335 -1.84 14.68 -33.63
C GLU A 335 -3.19 14.26 -34.26
N VAL A 336 -4.26 14.35 -33.47
CA VAL A 336 -5.67 14.11 -33.80
C VAL A 336 -6.39 15.35 -33.28
N ARG A 337 -6.78 16.24 -34.18
CA ARG A 337 -7.42 17.51 -33.84
C ARG A 337 -8.91 17.44 -34.12
N PRO A 338 -9.77 17.89 -33.20
CA PRO A 338 -11.16 18.15 -33.51
C PRO A 338 -11.25 19.44 -34.33
N GLU A 339 -11.74 19.37 -35.56
CA GLU A 339 -11.83 20.55 -36.43
C GLU A 339 -13.26 21.09 -36.52
N ASN A 340 -14.20 20.24 -36.94
CA ASN A 340 -15.57 20.68 -37.23
C ASN A 340 -16.56 19.98 -36.31
N LEU A 341 -17.40 20.73 -35.60
CA LEU A 341 -18.48 20.14 -34.81
C LEU A 341 -19.51 19.51 -35.76
N VAL A 342 -19.73 18.21 -35.60
CA VAL A 342 -20.66 17.41 -36.39
C VAL A 342 -21.99 17.26 -35.67
N TRP A 343 -21.95 17.04 -34.36
CA TRP A 343 -23.14 16.80 -33.56
C TRP A 343 -22.89 17.12 -32.09
N SER A 344 -23.91 17.58 -31.37
CA SER A 344 -23.80 17.82 -29.92
C SER A 344 -25.12 17.51 -29.23
N CYS A 345 -25.05 16.93 -28.04
CA CYS A 345 -26.21 16.61 -27.22
C CYS A 345 -25.91 16.70 -25.74
N LEU A 346 -26.92 17.11 -24.97
CA LEU A 346 -26.86 17.13 -23.52
C LEU A 346 -27.22 15.73 -22.98
N LEU A 347 -26.25 15.08 -22.33
CA LEU A 347 -26.41 13.76 -21.72
C LEU A 347 -26.13 13.87 -20.22
N TYR A 348 -27.16 13.66 -19.41
CA TYR A 348 -27.04 13.56 -17.95
C TYR A 348 -26.31 14.72 -17.25
N GLY A 349 -26.43 15.93 -17.80
CA GLY A 349 -25.80 17.14 -17.24
C GLY A 349 -24.50 17.55 -17.92
N ASP A 350 -23.92 16.70 -18.77
CA ASP A 350 -22.74 17.02 -19.59
C ASP A 350 -23.12 17.21 -21.06
N THR A 351 -22.34 18.01 -21.79
CA THR A 351 -22.48 18.15 -23.24
C THR A 351 -21.53 17.20 -23.94
N LEU A 352 -22.05 16.19 -24.63
CA LEU A 352 -21.29 15.35 -25.54
C LEU A 352 -21.28 16.02 -26.92
N SER A 353 -20.10 16.40 -27.38
CA SER A 353 -19.89 16.99 -28.70
C SER A 353 -19.02 16.09 -29.56
N LEU A 354 -19.41 15.86 -30.81
CA LEU A 354 -18.71 15.08 -31.81
C LEU A 354 -18.11 16.03 -32.83
N TYR A 355 -16.81 15.87 -33.07
CA TYR A 355 -16.08 16.64 -34.05
C TYR A 355 -15.51 15.73 -35.13
N ASP A 356 -15.39 16.23 -36.36
CA ASP A 356 -14.53 15.62 -37.37
C ASP A 356 -13.09 15.66 -36.86
N GLY A 357 -12.47 14.47 -36.79
CA GLY A 357 -11.06 14.35 -36.48
C GLY A 357 -10.20 14.66 -37.71
N ALA A 358 -9.13 15.41 -37.55
CA ALA A 358 -8.04 15.47 -38.52
C ALA A 358 -6.79 14.82 -37.93
N PHE A 359 -6.18 13.90 -38.67
CA PHE A 359 -4.88 13.37 -38.31
C PHE A 359 -3.83 14.37 -38.79
N VAL A 360 -3.11 14.96 -37.85
CA VAL A 360 -1.95 15.77 -38.15
C VAL A 360 -0.77 14.81 -38.35
N ALA A 361 -0.26 14.79 -39.57
CA ALA A 361 1.10 14.42 -39.91
C ALA A 361 1.82 15.70 -40.40
N ASP A 362 2.91 15.59 -41.18
CA ASP A 362 3.53 16.75 -41.86
C ASP A 362 2.51 17.60 -42.66
N ASP A 363 1.37 17.01 -43.03
CA ASP A 363 0.13 17.69 -43.46
C ASP A 363 -1.09 17.12 -42.69
N ALA A 364 -2.12 17.94 -42.47
CA ALA A 364 -3.38 17.51 -41.85
C ALA A 364 -4.23 16.71 -42.85
N VAL A 365 -4.53 15.45 -42.52
CA VAL A 365 -5.40 14.58 -43.31
C VAL A 365 -6.77 14.48 -42.64
N PRO A 366 -7.86 14.88 -43.32
CA PRO A 366 -9.22 14.67 -42.83
C PRO A 366 -9.47 13.18 -42.61
N SER A 367 -9.86 12.78 -41.39
CA SER A 367 -9.99 11.36 -41.05
C SER A 367 -11.27 10.72 -41.57
N GLY A 368 -12.32 11.52 -41.80
CA GLY A 368 -13.69 11.02 -41.98
C GLY A 368 -14.26 10.29 -40.75
N ALA A 369 -13.55 10.35 -39.61
CA ALA A 369 -13.90 9.74 -38.34
C ALA A 369 -14.23 10.83 -37.31
N PHE A 370 -15.02 10.46 -36.30
CA PHE A 370 -15.45 11.39 -35.26
C PHE A 370 -14.66 11.20 -33.97
N VAL A 371 -14.34 12.32 -33.31
CA VAL A 371 -13.76 12.35 -31.97
C VAL A 371 -14.75 13.04 -31.05
N SER A 372 -14.98 12.49 -29.86
CA SER A 372 -15.93 13.05 -28.90
C SER A 372 -15.26 13.77 -27.75
N THR A 373 -15.81 14.91 -27.36
CA THR A 373 -15.44 15.65 -26.14
C THR A 373 -16.64 15.75 -25.22
N THR A 374 -16.43 15.63 -23.91
CA THR A 374 -17.45 15.90 -22.89
C THR A 374 -17.05 17.12 -22.08
N VAL A 375 -17.91 18.15 -22.07
CA VAL A 375 -17.66 19.41 -21.33
C VAL A 375 -18.84 19.70 -20.39
N ALA A 376 -18.53 20.07 -19.14
CA ALA A 376 -19.51 20.48 -18.15
C ALA A 376 -20.12 21.86 -18.51
N PRO A 377 -21.40 22.14 -18.19
CA PRO A 377 -22.03 23.40 -18.55
C PRO A 377 -21.35 24.59 -17.85
N GLY A 378 -20.85 25.56 -18.62
CA GLY A 378 -20.30 26.82 -18.11
C GLY A 378 -18.77 26.95 -18.10
N THR A 379 -18.03 25.89 -18.45
CA THR A 379 -16.60 26.00 -18.76
C THR A 379 -16.43 26.29 -20.25
N GLY A 380 -15.81 27.42 -20.60
CA GLY A 380 -15.45 27.72 -21.99
C GLY A 380 -14.62 26.59 -22.59
N VAL A 381 -14.79 26.36 -23.90
CA VAL A 381 -14.01 25.35 -24.63
C VAL A 381 -12.57 25.87 -24.73
N ASP A 382 -11.71 25.41 -23.83
CA ASP A 382 -10.28 25.66 -23.93
C ASP A 382 -9.69 24.66 -24.92
N PHE A 383 -9.40 25.12 -26.14
CA PHE A 383 -8.74 24.33 -27.19
C PHE A 383 -7.22 24.17 -26.91
N GLY A 384 -6.85 24.02 -25.64
CA GLY A 384 -5.51 23.57 -25.28
C GLY A 384 -5.32 22.15 -25.80
N THR A 385 -4.32 21.97 -26.66
CA THR A 385 -3.79 20.69 -27.20
C THR A 385 -4.39 19.47 -26.53
N ILE A 386 -5.30 18.77 -27.22
CA ILE A 386 -5.75 17.46 -26.76
C ILE A 386 -4.51 16.57 -26.73
N PRO A 387 -4.03 16.14 -25.56
CA PRO A 387 -2.89 15.24 -25.51
C PRO A 387 -3.34 13.97 -26.20
N LEU A 388 -2.64 13.64 -27.27
CA LEU A 388 -2.94 12.48 -28.06
C LEU A 388 -2.75 11.25 -27.23
N LEU A 389 -3.89 10.65 -26.92
CA LEU A 389 -4.07 9.26 -26.63
C LEU A 389 -3.09 8.39 -27.45
N ARG A 390 -1.98 7.98 -26.80
CA ARG A 390 -1.01 6.97 -27.28
C ARG A 390 -1.68 5.61 -27.18
N VAL A 391 -2.57 5.25 -28.09
CA VAL A 391 -3.38 4.01 -28.00
C VAL A 391 -2.92 2.96 -28.99
N LYS A 392 -1.98 2.10 -28.60
CA LYS A 392 -1.91 0.80 -29.27
C LYS A 392 -3.23 0.09 -29.39
#